data_AF-C5FME6-F1
#
_entry.id   AF-C5FME6-F1
#
_cell.length_a   1.000
_cell.length_b   1.000
_cell.length_c   1.000
_cell.angle_alpha   90.00
_cell.angle_beta   90.00
_cell.angle_gamma   90.00
#
_symmetry.space_group_name_H-M   'P 1'
#
loop_
_entity.id
_entity.type
_entity.pdbx_description
1 polymer ?
#
loop_
_entity_poly.entity_id
_entity_poly.type
_entity_poly.pdbx_seq_one_letter_code
_entity_poly.pdbx_strand_id
1 'polypeptide(L)'
;MDACREAARSCLQRAQGNDDPNIYIQDATPYNIELYDLWSDLDGYRDSNYVSAHILVSKIEKLTKQQVLENLLIVEACLRDRKAEIPHDDQDRSAANSILQWTLGVIPPGENLAATWDEFQLADEERRASILSKYREERVKSTVGIRIISLIEPIILVENTEDILSAVAVFNSPCDPWTTNEGSQMANSFLQKYELKLRHEQGLFETTIENILLKKVKPAFSKTKTPAITPAGRKNVHPIPQPSFDPTLFDTGSKPWKFKEGYIVSILRWIIGQYQATDLSMIERHFPLLVPAILSFIDDECLAFKAVGCSLLGNLLSPLEQAKSDILRRTNLDSVFQDALSNCLLFIPTITPENESVYLLNFAYPAIFSVIRTRFSSVTTHRADTGGQLPSKTKAEVEKDAQLRAISISRILRHHIMSSYLHTSSPRPAEDTSISSYPHPLLSTLLLKQLTESIDALEIEATKYLQDIIPMLTSTLTNPFGVAYIPLLITAAECYQSVILNCWPRLSRWRGDILAGVCACWLHLCDDEEDGLSLSDEKLEDRTYLRSILQRLVSLLKVIEAEEVVDLDTELKSLANADARLENLLLMSP
;
A
#
# COMPACT_ATOMS: atom_id res chain seq x y z
N MET A 1 17.75 6.28 43.21
CA MET A 1 18.44 5.83 41.98
C MET A 1 18.80 4.35 42.01
N ASP A 2 19.62 3.86 42.95
CA ASP A 2 20.02 2.42 42.97
C ASP A 2 18.83 1.45 43.13
N ALA A 3 17.87 1.76 44.01
CA ALA A 3 16.64 0.98 44.14
C ALA A 3 15.76 1.01 42.86
N CYS A 4 15.78 2.12 42.11
CA CYS A 4 15.07 2.24 40.83
C CYS A 4 15.73 1.36 39.76
N ARG A 5 17.07 1.35 39.72
CA ARG A 5 17.87 0.49 38.83
C ARG A 5 17.64 -0.99 39.16
N GLU A 6 17.58 -1.35 40.42
CA GLU A 6 17.32 -2.74 40.87
C GLU A 6 15.89 -3.20 40.54
N ALA A 7 14.89 -2.32 40.68
CA ALA A 7 13.52 -2.58 40.25
C ALA A 7 13.41 -2.74 38.72
N ALA A 8 14.04 -1.85 37.95
CA ALA A 8 14.08 -1.94 36.49
C ALA A 8 14.74 -3.25 36.01
N ARG A 9 15.86 -3.66 36.62
CA ARG A 9 16.52 -4.95 36.33
C ARG A 9 15.65 -6.14 36.68
N SER A 10 14.91 -6.08 37.79
CA SER A 10 13.98 -7.13 38.20
C SER A 10 12.81 -7.27 37.22
N CYS A 11 12.27 -6.15 36.71
CA CYS A 11 11.26 -6.15 35.65
C CYS A 11 11.78 -6.75 34.35
N LEU A 12 13.01 -6.40 33.95
CA LEU A 12 13.67 -6.97 32.76
C LEU A 12 13.84 -8.48 32.86
N GLN A 13 14.16 -9.01 34.04
CA GLN A 13 14.30 -10.46 34.28
C GLN A 13 12.95 -11.20 34.27
N ARG A 14 11.90 -10.64 34.89
CA ARG A 14 10.56 -11.28 34.92
C ARG A 14 9.90 -11.34 33.55
N ALA A 15 10.10 -10.32 32.73
CA ALA A 15 9.42 -10.21 31.46
C ALA A 15 10.02 -11.12 30.35
N GLN A 16 11.12 -11.84 30.62
CA GLN A 16 11.66 -12.84 29.69
C GLN A 16 10.64 -13.95 29.32
N GLY A 17 9.50 -14.07 30.02
CA GLY A 17 8.46 -15.08 29.75
C GLY A 17 7.07 -14.58 29.29
N ASN A 18 6.80 -13.27 29.19
CA ASN A 18 5.44 -12.77 28.93
C ASN A 18 5.43 -11.45 28.14
N ASP A 19 4.70 -11.39 27.01
CA ASP A 19 4.80 -10.39 25.94
C ASP A 19 4.21 -9.00 26.23
N ASP A 20 3.68 -8.79 27.44
CA ASP A 20 2.96 -7.56 27.79
C ASP A 20 3.91 -6.42 28.24
N PRO A 21 3.96 -5.28 27.52
CA PRO A 21 4.73 -4.10 27.93
C PRO A 21 4.31 -3.56 29.30
N ASN A 22 3.09 -3.82 29.75
CA ASN A 22 2.58 -3.38 31.04
C ASN A 22 3.25 -4.08 32.23
N ILE A 23 3.89 -5.24 32.01
CA ILE A 23 4.66 -5.96 33.05
C ILE A 23 5.88 -5.15 33.49
N TYR A 24 6.49 -4.38 32.58
CA TYR A 24 7.66 -3.56 32.91
C TYR A 24 7.32 -2.32 33.74
N ILE A 25 6.03 -2.08 33.98
CA ILE A 25 5.48 -0.75 34.24
C ILE A 25 4.61 -0.68 35.51
N GLN A 26 3.95 -1.77 35.91
CA GLN A 26 3.17 -1.81 37.14
C GLN A 26 4.05 -1.95 38.41
N ASP A 27 5.26 -2.50 38.26
CA ASP A 27 6.14 -2.85 39.38
C ASP A 27 7.22 -1.80 39.70
N ALA A 28 7.39 -0.76 38.87
CA ALA A 28 8.34 0.30 39.14
C ALA A 28 7.77 1.28 40.17
N THR A 29 8.25 1.21 41.41
CA THR A 29 7.81 2.08 42.51
C THR A 29 8.09 3.55 42.19
N PRO A 30 7.14 4.47 42.41
CA PRO A 30 7.34 5.90 42.17
C PRO A 30 8.38 6.46 43.14
N TYR A 31 9.34 7.22 42.61
CA TYR A 31 10.34 7.95 43.39
C TYR A 31 10.30 9.42 42.97
N ASN A 32 10.03 10.31 43.93
CA ASN A 32 10.03 11.75 43.72
C ASN A 32 11.47 12.26 43.57
N ILE A 33 11.99 12.26 42.34
CA ILE A 33 13.37 12.68 41.99
C ILE A 33 13.29 13.92 41.09
N GLU A 34 14.18 14.89 41.30
CA GLU A 34 14.29 16.09 40.44
C GLU A 34 14.84 15.73 39.04
N LEU A 35 14.41 16.46 38.00
CA LEU A 35 14.80 16.13 36.62
C LEU A 35 16.29 16.37 36.40
N TYR A 36 16.87 17.35 37.08
CA TYR A 36 18.30 17.60 37.08
C TYR A 36 19.11 16.41 37.61
N ASP A 37 18.71 15.83 38.75
CA ASP A 37 19.38 14.67 39.34
C ASP A 37 19.25 13.43 38.44
N LEU A 38 18.07 13.25 37.83
CA LEU A 38 17.82 12.20 36.84
C LEU A 38 18.72 12.35 35.61
N TRP A 39 18.84 13.56 35.08
CA TRP A 39 19.71 13.84 33.94
C TRP A 39 21.19 13.67 34.30
N SER A 40 21.61 14.09 35.49
CA SER A 40 23.00 13.93 35.94
C SER A 40 23.40 12.46 36.06
N ASP A 41 22.47 11.58 36.47
CA ASP A 41 22.68 10.13 36.53
C ASP A 41 22.75 9.48 35.13
N LEU A 42 21.99 10.01 34.16
CA LEU A 42 21.99 9.55 32.75
C LEU A 42 23.23 10.03 31.97
N ASP A 43 23.64 11.30 32.16
CA ASP A 43 24.76 11.91 31.44
C ASP A 43 26.12 11.51 32.03
N GLY A 44 26.12 11.00 33.26
CA GLY A 44 27.28 10.48 33.98
C GLY A 44 28.22 11.55 34.56
N TYR A 45 27.87 12.84 34.48
CA TYR A 45 28.64 13.96 35.02
C TYR A 45 27.72 15.12 35.48
N ARG A 46 28.15 15.86 36.51
CA ARG A 46 27.40 16.97 37.15
C ARG A 46 27.52 18.34 36.45
N ASP A 47 28.34 18.50 35.40
CA ASP A 47 28.81 19.83 34.96
C ASP A 47 28.74 20.11 33.44
N SER A 48 27.63 19.82 32.77
CA SER A 48 27.47 20.26 31.37
C SER A 48 26.09 20.80 31.07
N ASN A 49 25.94 22.11 31.23
CA ASN A 49 24.71 22.86 30.90
C ASN A 49 24.39 22.92 29.40
N TYR A 50 25.21 22.33 28.52
CA TYR A 50 24.93 22.24 27.08
C TYR A 50 25.68 21.05 26.47
N VAL A 51 24.99 19.92 26.25
CA VAL A 51 25.55 18.79 25.51
C VAL A 51 25.13 18.92 24.04
N SER A 52 26.08 19.09 23.12
CA SER A 52 25.76 19.12 21.69
C SER A 52 25.23 17.75 21.24
N ALA A 53 24.31 17.71 20.27
CA ALA A 53 23.72 16.48 19.74
C ALA A 53 24.79 15.46 19.29
N HIS A 54 25.94 15.92 18.81
CA HIS A 54 27.05 15.05 18.41
C HIS A 54 27.70 14.30 19.59
N ILE A 55 27.82 14.96 20.75
CA ILE A 55 28.37 14.36 21.97
C ILE A 55 27.40 13.29 22.50
N LEU A 56 26.08 13.58 22.49
CA LEU A 56 25.03 12.64 22.84
C LEU A 56 25.06 11.35 22.00
N VAL A 57 25.18 11.45 20.67
CA VAL A 57 25.27 10.28 19.78
C VAL A 57 26.47 9.40 20.14
N SER A 58 27.65 10.00 20.34
CA SER A 58 28.87 9.26 20.71
C SER A 58 28.81 8.59 22.09
N LYS A 59 27.95 9.11 22.98
CA LYS A 59 27.68 8.52 24.30
C LYS A 59 26.67 7.36 24.18
N ILE A 60 25.62 7.53 23.38
CA ILE A 60 24.61 6.49 23.12
C ILE A 60 25.27 5.23 22.54
N GLU A 61 26.21 5.39 21.60
CA GLU A 61 26.95 4.27 20.98
C GLU A 61 27.76 3.43 21.98
N LYS A 62 28.08 3.97 23.17
CA LYS A 62 28.85 3.26 24.21
C LYS A 62 27.96 2.46 25.18
N LEU A 63 26.66 2.69 25.20
CA LEU A 63 25.73 2.00 26.09
C LEU A 63 25.30 0.66 25.49
N THR A 64 25.13 -0.36 26.33
CA THR A 64 24.54 -1.63 25.87
C THR A 64 23.02 -1.47 25.68
N LYS A 65 22.41 -2.25 24.78
CA LYS A 65 20.96 -2.21 24.53
C LYS A 65 20.13 -2.37 25.82
N GLN A 66 20.61 -3.21 26.74
CA GLN A 66 19.97 -3.44 28.03
C GLN A 66 20.10 -2.25 28.98
N GLN A 67 21.25 -1.56 29.01
CA GLN A 67 21.44 -0.34 29.81
C GLN A 67 20.55 0.80 29.31
N VAL A 68 20.40 0.92 27.98
CA VAL A 68 19.51 1.90 27.36
C VAL A 68 18.07 1.67 27.79
N LEU A 69 17.60 0.41 27.76
CA LEU A 69 16.25 0.05 28.19
C LEU A 69 16.04 0.27 29.70
N GLU A 70 17.02 -0.08 30.55
CA GLU A 70 17.01 0.20 31.99
C GLU A 70 16.83 1.70 32.25
N ASN A 71 17.63 2.53 31.57
CA ASN A 71 17.58 3.98 31.70
C ASN A 71 16.22 4.56 31.25
N LEU A 72 15.65 4.06 30.15
CA LEU A 72 14.33 4.50 29.68
C LEU A 72 13.22 4.16 30.69
N LEU A 73 13.23 2.95 31.27
CA LEU A 73 12.24 2.55 32.27
C LEU A 73 12.31 3.44 33.53
N ILE A 74 13.51 3.82 33.96
CA ILE A 74 13.70 4.73 35.10
C ILE A 74 13.13 6.11 34.79
N VAL A 75 13.44 6.64 33.60
CA VAL A 75 12.93 7.94 33.16
C VAL A 75 11.41 7.95 33.09
N GLU A 76 10.80 6.91 32.52
CA GLU A 76 9.35 6.77 32.43
C GLU A 76 8.68 6.75 33.81
N ALA A 77 9.21 5.95 34.74
CA ALA A 77 8.70 5.85 36.10
C ALA A 77 8.75 7.19 36.85
N CYS A 78 9.85 7.94 36.71
CA CYS A 78 10.01 9.26 37.36
C CYS A 78 9.04 10.30 36.78
N LEU A 79 8.85 10.31 35.45
CA LEU A 79 7.98 11.27 34.78
C LEU A 79 6.49 11.03 35.05
N ARG A 80 6.10 9.76 35.22
CA ARG A 80 4.72 9.40 35.55
C ARG A 80 4.28 9.97 36.90
N ASP A 81 5.17 10.00 37.87
CA ASP A 81 4.89 10.48 39.23
C ASP A 81 4.67 12.00 39.28
N ARG A 82 5.41 12.76 38.46
CA ARG A 82 5.37 14.24 38.42
C ARG A 82 4.07 14.87 37.86
N LYS A 83 3.11 14.08 37.35
CA LYS A 83 1.78 14.55 36.85
C LYS A 83 1.79 15.85 36.02
N ALA A 84 2.68 15.96 35.02
CA ALA A 84 2.68 17.03 34.02
C ALA A 84 2.67 18.47 34.57
N GLU A 85 3.26 18.71 35.75
CA GLU A 85 3.46 20.08 36.26
C GLU A 85 4.68 20.72 35.59
N ILE A 86 4.53 21.98 35.13
CA ILE A 86 5.61 22.74 34.51
C ILE A 86 6.64 23.10 35.60
N PRO A 87 7.92 22.71 35.47
CA PRO A 87 8.94 23.06 36.44
C PRO A 87 9.10 24.58 36.55
N HIS A 88 9.16 25.08 37.78
CA HIS A 88 9.44 26.49 38.06
C HIS A 88 10.93 26.85 37.92
N ASP A 89 11.81 25.85 37.88
CA ASP A 89 13.26 26.01 37.78
C ASP A 89 13.76 25.82 36.34
N ASP A 90 14.63 26.74 35.89
CA ASP A 90 15.25 26.73 34.57
C ASP A 90 16.18 25.52 34.39
N GLN A 91 16.78 25.01 35.48
CA GLN A 91 17.64 23.82 35.43
C GLN A 91 16.85 22.55 35.12
N ASP A 92 15.72 22.34 35.78
CA ASP A 92 14.81 21.22 35.52
C ASP A 92 14.24 21.26 34.10
N ARG A 93 13.98 22.46 33.57
CA ARG A 93 13.52 22.64 32.18
C ARG A 93 14.60 22.29 31.15
N SER A 94 15.85 22.66 31.42
CA SER A 94 17.01 22.27 30.60
C SER A 94 17.26 20.76 30.65
N ALA A 95 17.11 20.15 31.84
CA ALA A 95 17.20 18.71 32.03
C ALA A 95 16.08 17.99 31.25
N ALA A 96 14.84 18.47 31.28
CA ALA A 96 13.73 17.92 30.50
C ALA A 96 14.03 17.92 28.99
N ASN A 97 14.56 19.03 28.46
CA ASN A 97 14.94 19.12 27.04
C ASN A 97 16.09 18.15 26.70
N SER A 98 17.06 17.99 27.60
CA SER A 98 18.17 17.05 27.40
C SER A 98 17.70 15.60 27.42
N ILE A 99 16.79 15.25 28.33
CA ILE A 99 16.13 13.93 28.38
C ILE A 99 15.34 13.69 27.09
N LEU A 100 14.60 14.69 26.58
CA LEU A 100 13.88 14.59 25.32
C LEU A 100 14.84 14.32 24.15
N GLN A 101 15.91 15.09 24.02
CA GLN A 101 16.91 14.91 22.95
C GLN A 101 17.60 13.55 23.02
N TRP A 102 17.95 13.09 24.22
CA TRP A 102 18.49 11.75 24.44
C TRP A 102 17.48 10.67 24.03
N THR A 103 16.22 10.82 24.44
CA THR A 103 15.13 9.90 24.10
C THR A 103 14.92 9.83 22.58
N LEU A 104 14.90 10.97 21.89
CA LEU A 104 14.78 11.05 20.42
C LEU A 104 15.96 10.38 19.70
N GLY A 105 17.18 10.44 20.25
CA GLY A 105 18.35 9.77 19.68
C GLY A 105 18.36 8.25 19.87
N VAL A 106 17.67 7.75 20.90
CA VAL A 106 17.69 6.34 21.31
C VAL A 106 16.54 5.51 20.72
N ILE A 107 15.38 6.13 20.52
CA ILE A 107 14.14 5.47 20.08
C ILE A 107 14.23 4.81 18.69
N PRO A 108 14.85 5.43 17.66
CA PRO A 108 14.85 4.86 16.31
C PRO A 108 15.32 3.40 16.27
N PRO A 109 14.79 2.59 15.35
CA PRO A 109 15.22 1.21 15.20
C PRO A 109 16.68 1.20 14.71
N GLY A 110 17.47 0.29 15.28
CA GLY A 110 18.85 0.07 14.86
C GLY A 110 18.92 -0.51 13.44
N GLU A 111 20.07 -0.34 12.79
CA GLU A 111 20.29 -0.71 11.39
C GLU A 111 19.90 -2.18 11.10
N ASN A 112 20.21 -3.10 12.02
CA ASN A 112 19.90 -4.53 11.87
C ASN A 112 18.40 -4.86 11.91
N LEU A 113 17.59 -4.06 12.61
CA LEU A 113 16.14 -4.24 12.64
C LEU A 113 15.50 -3.55 11.44
N ALA A 114 15.98 -2.34 11.12
CA ALA A 114 15.53 -1.60 9.94
C ALA A 114 15.79 -2.37 8.64
N ALA A 115 16.94 -3.04 8.53
CA ALA A 115 17.30 -3.85 7.37
C ALA A 115 16.48 -5.15 7.22
N THR A 116 15.77 -5.60 8.26
CA THR A 116 14.88 -6.78 8.18
C THR A 116 13.47 -6.44 7.71
N TRP A 117 13.20 -5.16 7.41
CA TRP A 117 11.86 -4.70 7.08
C TRP A 117 11.28 -5.38 5.84
N ASP A 118 12.06 -5.56 4.79
CA ASP A 118 11.60 -6.18 3.55
C ASP A 118 11.34 -7.68 3.71
N GLU A 119 12.24 -8.40 4.37
CA GLU A 119 12.01 -9.79 4.78
C GLU A 119 10.74 -9.92 5.61
N PHE A 120 10.51 -9.00 6.56
CA PHE A 120 9.32 -9.01 7.41
C PHE A 120 8.01 -8.81 6.63
N GLN A 121 8.02 -7.93 5.61
CA GLN A 121 6.82 -7.70 4.78
C GLN A 121 6.44 -8.96 3.98
N LEU A 122 7.43 -9.68 3.42
CA LEU A 122 7.21 -10.87 2.58
C LEU A 122 7.14 -12.17 3.37
N ALA A 123 7.50 -12.17 4.65
CA ALA A 123 7.52 -13.35 5.50
C ALA A 123 6.12 -13.88 5.86
N ASP A 124 6.02 -15.20 5.95
CA ASP A 124 4.87 -15.89 6.55
C ASP A 124 4.79 -15.60 8.07
N GLU A 125 3.62 -15.87 8.65
CA GLU A 125 3.31 -15.57 10.06
C GLU A 125 4.33 -16.18 11.06
N GLU A 126 4.79 -17.41 10.82
CA GLU A 126 5.80 -18.06 11.67
C GLU A 126 7.14 -17.31 11.65
N ARG A 127 7.59 -16.90 10.47
CA ARG A 127 8.85 -16.18 10.29
C ARG A 127 8.74 -14.76 10.82
N ARG A 128 7.59 -14.11 10.66
CA ARG A 128 7.28 -12.83 11.34
C ARG A 128 7.39 -12.98 12.84
N ALA A 129 6.77 -13.99 13.45
CA ALA A 129 6.87 -14.23 14.89
C ALA A 129 8.33 -14.47 15.36
N SER A 130 9.13 -15.17 14.56
CA SER A 130 10.56 -15.35 14.84
C SER A 130 11.34 -14.02 14.81
N ILE A 131 11.04 -13.11 13.88
CA ILE A 131 11.67 -11.78 13.82
C ILE A 131 11.24 -10.95 15.03
N LEU A 132 9.95 -10.94 15.36
CA LEU A 132 9.41 -10.18 16.48
C LEU A 132 9.97 -10.62 17.84
N SER A 133 10.17 -11.92 18.04
CA SER A 133 10.80 -12.47 19.25
C SER A 133 12.29 -12.14 19.33
N LYS A 134 13.02 -12.20 18.21
CA LYS A 134 14.46 -11.86 18.14
C LYS A 134 14.74 -10.41 18.55
N TYR A 135 13.89 -9.46 18.15
CA TYR A 135 14.09 -8.03 18.39
C TYR A 135 13.19 -7.46 19.51
N ARG A 136 12.70 -8.32 20.41
CA ARG A 136 11.72 -7.96 21.44
C ARG A 136 12.13 -6.78 22.31
N GLU A 137 13.36 -6.78 22.85
CA GLU A 137 13.85 -5.69 23.72
C GLU A 137 13.85 -4.34 23.00
N GLU A 138 14.20 -4.35 21.71
CA GLU A 138 14.27 -3.15 20.89
C GLU A 138 12.89 -2.56 20.57
N ARG A 139 11.87 -3.42 20.43
CA ARG A 139 10.47 -3.02 20.27
C ARG A 139 9.88 -2.43 21.56
N VAL A 140 10.20 -3.02 22.70
CA VAL A 140 9.79 -2.50 24.02
C VAL A 140 10.44 -1.14 24.28
N LYS A 141 11.75 -1.01 23.99
CA LYS A 141 12.49 0.26 24.04
C LYS A 141 11.74 1.39 23.34
N SER A 142 11.28 1.16 22.11
CA SER A 142 10.54 2.15 21.34
C SER A 142 9.19 2.51 21.97
N THR A 143 8.47 1.53 22.51
CA THR A 143 7.17 1.75 23.18
C THR A 143 7.31 2.62 24.43
N VAL A 144 8.31 2.32 25.27
CA VAL A 144 8.62 3.11 26.47
C VAL A 144 9.07 4.52 26.08
N GLY A 145 9.87 4.65 25.03
CA GLY A 145 10.28 5.96 24.54
C GLY A 145 9.13 6.87 24.09
N ILE A 146 8.11 6.34 23.40
CA ILE A 146 6.92 7.12 23.00
C ILE A 146 6.11 7.56 24.23
N ARG A 147 6.03 6.71 25.27
CA ARG A 147 5.42 7.07 26.57
C ARG A 147 6.15 8.26 27.20
N ILE A 148 7.49 8.21 27.26
CA ILE A 148 8.32 9.30 27.78
C ILE A 148 8.06 10.60 27.01
N ILE A 149 8.07 10.57 25.68
CA ILE A 149 7.78 11.75 24.85
C ILE A 149 6.40 12.34 25.19
N SER A 150 5.40 11.48 25.35
CA SER A 150 4.03 11.90 25.68
C SER A 150 3.93 12.53 27.07
N LEU A 151 4.74 12.09 28.02
CA LEU A 151 4.80 12.63 29.40
C LEU A 151 5.62 13.92 29.49
N ILE A 152 6.66 14.08 28.66
CA ILE A 152 7.51 15.28 28.63
C ILE A 152 6.86 16.42 27.83
N GLU A 153 6.00 16.13 26.85
CA GLU A 153 5.35 17.14 25.99
C GLU A 153 4.74 18.33 26.74
N PRO A 154 3.96 18.15 27.83
CA PRO A 154 3.36 19.27 28.54
C PRO A 154 4.37 20.17 29.28
N ILE A 155 5.59 19.68 29.50
CA ILE A 155 6.62 20.31 30.33
C ILE A 155 7.48 21.29 29.51
N ILE A 156 7.61 21.08 28.19
CA ILE A 156 8.55 21.82 27.33
C ILE A 156 7.80 22.78 26.39
N LEU A 157 8.24 24.05 26.29
CA LEU A 157 7.86 24.91 25.16
C LEU A 157 8.59 24.43 23.91
N VAL A 158 7.83 24.02 22.91
CA VAL A 158 8.28 23.15 21.81
C VAL A 158 9.11 23.92 20.77
N GLU A 159 10.44 23.95 20.92
CA GLU A 159 11.36 24.46 19.88
C GLU A 159 11.76 23.40 18.83
N ASN A 160 11.39 22.12 19.01
CA ASN A 160 11.82 21.00 18.15
C ASN A 160 10.67 20.07 17.69
N THR A 161 9.52 20.63 17.29
CA THR A 161 8.33 19.87 16.88
C THR A 161 8.62 18.86 15.75
N GLU A 162 9.45 19.24 14.79
CA GLU A 162 9.77 18.43 13.60
C GLU A 162 10.49 17.12 13.94
N ASP A 163 11.47 17.17 14.85
CA ASP A 163 12.23 15.99 15.26
C ASP A 163 11.38 15.05 16.12
N ILE A 164 10.51 15.61 16.97
CA ILE A 164 9.57 14.83 17.78
C ILE A 164 8.58 14.10 16.86
N LEU A 165 7.95 14.83 15.92
CA LEU A 165 6.99 14.23 14.99
C LEU A 165 7.64 13.18 14.10
N SER A 166 8.85 13.44 13.60
CA SER A 166 9.60 12.47 12.78
C SER A 166 9.89 11.19 13.56
N ALA A 167 10.32 11.31 14.83
CA ALA A 167 10.62 10.15 15.67
C ALA A 167 9.37 9.35 16.04
N VAL A 168 8.25 10.01 16.33
CA VAL A 168 6.98 9.34 16.64
C VAL A 168 6.36 8.70 15.39
N ALA A 169 6.45 9.36 14.23
CA ALA A 169 5.93 8.87 12.96
C ALA A 169 6.50 7.53 12.52
N VAL A 170 7.72 7.18 12.96
CA VAL A 170 8.34 5.86 12.74
C VAL A 170 7.47 4.72 13.27
N PHE A 171 6.70 4.95 14.33
CA PHE A 171 5.93 3.91 15.03
C PHE A 171 4.44 3.97 14.74
N ASN A 172 4.02 4.64 13.66
CA ASN A 172 2.60 4.81 13.34
C ASN A 172 1.88 3.50 12.94
N SER A 173 2.60 2.50 12.44
CA SER A 173 2.02 1.32 11.79
C SER A 173 2.37 0.04 12.54
N PRO A 174 1.38 -0.82 12.85
CA PRO A 174 1.64 -2.13 13.45
C PRO A 174 2.29 -3.11 12.46
N CYS A 175 2.27 -2.79 11.15
CA CYS A 175 2.90 -3.60 10.11
C CYS A 175 4.42 -3.43 10.05
N ASP A 176 5.01 -2.56 10.89
CA ASP A 176 6.44 -2.38 10.97
C ASP A 176 7.05 -3.26 12.08
N PRO A 177 8.19 -3.93 11.83
CA PRO A 177 8.76 -4.91 12.76
C PRO A 177 9.24 -4.29 14.08
N TRP A 178 9.53 -2.98 14.09
CA TRP A 178 9.96 -2.24 15.28
C TRP A 178 8.80 -1.73 16.15
N THR A 179 7.56 -1.85 15.69
CA THR A 179 6.39 -1.28 16.37
C THR A 179 5.64 -2.34 17.17
N THR A 180 5.06 -1.95 18.31
CA THR A 180 4.11 -2.76 19.08
C THR A 180 2.70 -2.21 18.88
N ASN A 181 1.66 -3.02 19.11
CA ASN A 181 0.28 -2.55 18.98
C ASN A 181 -0.02 -1.35 19.90
N GLU A 182 0.46 -1.40 21.14
CA GLU A 182 0.37 -0.27 22.07
C GLU A 182 1.15 0.95 21.57
N GLY A 183 2.40 0.75 21.12
CA GLY A 183 3.24 1.81 20.58
C GLY A 183 2.58 2.51 19.39
N SER A 184 1.95 1.76 18.49
CA SER A 184 1.20 2.31 17.35
C SER A 184 -0.01 3.11 17.77
N GLN A 185 -0.80 2.61 18.73
CA GLN A 185 -1.96 3.36 19.24
C GLN A 185 -1.54 4.67 19.91
N MET A 186 -0.47 4.64 20.70
CA MET A 186 0.09 5.83 21.36
C MET A 186 0.66 6.83 20.35
N ALA A 187 1.45 6.35 19.38
CA ALA A 187 2.03 7.19 18.34
C ALA A 187 0.92 7.87 17.53
N ASN A 188 -0.10 7.13 17.09
CA ASN A 188 -1.21 7.70 16.33
C ASN A 188 -2.01 8.72 17.15
N SER A 189 -2.28 8.45 18.43
CA SER A 189 -2.96 9.39 19.32
C SER A 189 -2.17 10.69 19.49
N PHE A 190 -0.84 10.58 19.63
CA PHE A 190 0.06 11.72 19.71
C PHE A 190 0.09 12.53 18.41
N LEU A 191 0.27 11.86 17.26
CA LEU A 191 0.34 12.50 15.95
C LEU A 191 -0.98 13.22 15.61
N GLN A 192 -2.14 12.63 15.89
CA GLN A 192 -3.45 13.25 15.67
C GLN A 192 -3.65 14.50 16.54
N LYS A 193 -3.25 14.46 17.82
CA LYS A 193 -3.30 15.64 18.71
C LYS A 193 -2.49 16.79 18.14
N TYR A 194 -1.30 16.49 17.61
CA TYR A 194 -0.43 17.50 17.00
C TYR A 194 -0.93 17.99 15.65
N GLU A 195 -1.47 17.11 14.81
CA GLU A 195 -2.07 17.49 13.54
C GLU A 195 -3.18 18.55 13.77
N LEU A 196 -4.08 18.31 14.72
CA LEU A 196 -5.14 19.26 15.08
C LEU A 196 -4.56 20.60 15.54
N LYS A 197 -3.57 20.58 16.44
CA LYS A 197 -2.89 21.81 16.91
C LYS A 197 -2.25 22.59 15.75
N LEU A 198 -1.50 21.90 14.88
CA LEU A 198 -0.77 22.53 13.78
C LEU A 198 -1.69 23.06 12.67
N ARG A 199 -2.84 22.42 12.43
CA ARG A 199 -3.83 22.90 11.45
C ARG A 199 -4.63 24.11 11.94
N HIS A 200 -4.77 24.29 13.26
CA HIS A 200 -5.37 25.51 13.81
C HIS A 200 -4.51 26.76 13.56
N GLU A 201 -3.20 26.60 13.47
CA GLU A 201 -2.25 27.70 13.22
C GLU A 201 -1.93 27.79 11.73
N GLN A 202 -2.26 28.93 11.11
CA GLN A 202 -2.11 29.11 9.66
C GLN A 202 -0.65 28.92 9.21
N GLY A 203 -0.43 27.96 8.30
CA GLY A 203 0.87 27.72 7.63
C GLY A 203 1.91 26.96 8.46
N LEU A 204 1.67 26.72 9.75
CA LEU A 204 2.65 26.00 10.59
C LEU A 204 2.72 24.51 10.22
N PHE A 205 1.56 23.88 9.94
CA PHE A 205 1.51 22.50 9.48
C PHE A 205 2.32 22.29 8.19
N GLU A 206 2.12 23.16 7.20
CA GLU A 206 2.80 23.11 5.91
C GLU A 206 4.33 23.22 6.07
N THR A 207 4.81 24.23 6.81
CA THR A 207 6.24 24.44 7.05
C THR A 207 6.88 23.30 7.85
N THR A 208 6.16 22.73 8.82
CA THR A 208 6.63 21.58 9.61
C THR A 208 6.87 20.36 8.72
N ILE A 209 5.91 20.02 7.86
CA ILE A 209 6.04 18.89 6.92
C ILE A 209 7.16 19.15 5.91
N GLU A 210 7.25 20.36 5.37
CA GLU A 210 8.33 20.75 4.44
C GLU A 210 9.71 20.56 5.09
N ASN A 211 9.87 20.99 6.34
CA ASN A 211 11.13 20.87 7.06
C ASN A 211 11.50 19.41 7.34
N ILE A 212 10.53 18.55 7.67
CA ILE A 212 10.77 17.10 7.82
C ILE A 212 11.23 16.50 6.48
N LEU A 213 10.59 16.86 5.37
CA LEU A 213 10.97 16.40 4.04
C LEU A 213 12.40 16.85 3.67
N LEU A 214 12.78 18.08 4.00
CA LEU A 214 14.10 18.63 3.71
C LEU A 214 15.21 18.08 4.62
N LYS A 215 14.94 17.92 5.92
CA LYS A 215 15.94 17.55 6.93
C LYS A 215 16.12 16.04 7.09
N LYS A 216 15.08 15.23 6.83
CA LYS A 216 15.11 13.76 7.04
C LYS A 216 14.97 12.98 5.73
N VAL A 217 13.92 13.24 4.95
CA VAL A 217 13.64 12.45 3.74
C VAL A 217 14.68 12.70 2.65
N LYS A 218 14.90 13.95 2.25
CA LYS A 218 15.82 14.27 1.14
C LYS A 218 17.24 13.73 1.35
N PRO A 219 17.87 13.83 2.55
CA PRO A 219 19.17 13.22 2.81
C PRO A 219 19.18 11.69 2.65
N ALA A 220 18.13 10.99 3.09
CA ALA A 220 18.02 9.53 3.00
C ALA A 220 18.13 9.00 1.57
N PHE A 221 17.60 9.76 0.60
CA PHE A 221 17.57 9.41 -0.83
C PHE A 221 18.66 10.10 -1.66
N SER A 222 19.48 10.97 -1.06
CA SER A 222 20.45 11.82 -1.78
C SER A 222 21.52 11.05 -2.58
N LYS A 223 21.85 9.82 -2.15
CA LYS A 223 22.85 8.95 -2.79
C LYS A 223 22.26 8.04 -3.85
N THR A 224 20.94 7.87 -3.87
CA THR A 224 20.25 6.98 -4.80
C THR A 224 20.03 7.70 -6.13
N LYS A 225 20.39 7.04 -7.23
CA LYS A 225 20.27 7.63 -8.57
C LYS A 225 18.84 7.44 -9.09
N THR A 226 18.18 8.53 -9.46
CA THR A 226 16.87 8.51 -10.14
C THR A 226 17.00 9.16 -11.52
N PRO A 227 17.45 8.43 -12.56
CA PRO A 227 17.81 9.01 -13.87
C PRO A 227 16.62 9.59 -14.64
N ALA A 228 15.40 9.10 -14.35
CA ALA A 228 14.18 9.49 -15.04
C ALA A 228 13.70 10.91 -14.70
N ILE A 229 14.26 11.53 -13.66
CA ILE A 229 13.87 12.86 -13.19
C ILE A 229 15.07 13.82 -13.10
N THR A 230 14.77 15.11 -13.19
CA THR A 230 15.70 16.21 -12.94
C THR A 230 15.83 16.49 -11.44
N PRO A 231 16.85 17.22 -10.97
CA PRO A 231 16.95 17.63 -9.56
C PRO A 231 15.75 18.44 -9.04
N ALA A 232 14.96 19.04 -9.95
CA ALA A 232 13.72 19.75 -9.67
C ALA A 232 12.48 18.84 -9.69
N GLY A 233 12.63 17.53 -9.75
CA GLY A 233 11.54 16.55 -9.72
C GLY A 233 10.71 16.46 -11.00
N ARG A 234 11.14 17.05 -12.12
CA ARG A 234 10.45 16.94 -13.43
C ARG A 234 11.03 15.82 -14.28
N LYS A 235 10.27 15.30 -15.26
CA LYS A 235 10.79 14.32 -16.23
C LYS A 235 12.12 14.78 -16.84
N ASN A 236 13.11 13.90 -16.83
CA ASN A 236 14.36 14.12 -17.52
C ASN A 236 14.21 13.75 -19.00
N VAL A 237 14.33 14.74 -19.89
CA VAL A 237 14.21 14.55 -21.35
C VAL A 237 15.51 14.01 -21.95
N HIS A 238 16.63 14.11 -21.22
CA HIS A 238 17.93 13.60 -21.64
C HIS A 238 18.50 12.68 -20.55
N PRO A 239 17.89 11.50 -20.33
CA PRO A 239 18.44 10.53 -19.40
C PRO A 239 19.82 10.08 -19.90
N ILE A 240 20.81 10.09 -19.01
CA ILE A 240 22.13 9.54 -19.31
C ILE A 240 21.94 8.02 -19.46
N PRO A 241 22.35 7.41 -20.58
CA PRO A 241 22.23 5.96 -20.78
C PRO A 241 22.90 5.23 -19.62
N GLN A 242 22.15 4.37 -18.94
CA GLN A 242 22.72 3.57 -17.86
C GLN A 242 23.56 2.43 -18.46
N PRO A 243 24.72 2.10 -17.85
CA PRO A 243 25.49 0.94 -18.24
C PRO A 243 24.65 -0.33 -18.05
N SER A 244 24.92 -1.37 -18.84
CA SER A 244 24.22 -2.66 -18.74
C SER A 244 24.38 -3.35 -17.37
N PHE A 245 25.38 -2.94 -16.61
CA PHE A 245 25.62 -3.37 -15.23
C PHE A 245 25.94 -2.15 -14.38
N ASP A 246 25.17 -1.94 -13.30
CA ASP A 246 25.46 -0.89 -12.34
C ASP A 246 26.25 -1.48 -11.15
N PRO A 247 27.55 -1.16 -11.01
CA PRO A 247 28.35 -1.65 -9.88
C PRO A 247 27.87 -1.10 -8.53
N THR A 248 27.06 -0.04 -8.51
CA THR A 248 26.47 0.51 -7.28
C THR A 248 25.30 -0.31 -6.74
N LEU A 249 24.82 -1.30 -7.50
CA LEU A 249 23.76 -2.22 -7.08
C LEU A 249 24.13 -3.01 -5.80
N PHE A 250 25.41 -3.36 -5.65
CA PHE A 250 25.94 -4.08 -4.47
C PHE A 250 26.48 -3.14 -3.39
N ASP A 251 26.53 -1.82 -3.64
CA ASP A 251 27.00 -0.86 -2.67
C ASP A 251 25.86 -0.47 -1.71
N THR A 252 25.88 -1.02 -0.50
CA THR A 252 24.93 -0.68 0.57
C THR A 252 24.97 0.81 0.93
N GLY A 253 26.09 1.50 0.66
CA GLY A 253 26.24 2.93 0.86
C GLY A 253 25.46 3.78 -0.14
N SER A 254 25.03 3.22 -1.27
CA SER A 254 24.27 3.91 -2.33
C SER A 254 22.77 4.05 -2.02
N LYS A 255 22.24 3.20 -1.12
CA LYS A 255 20.83 3.19 -0.67
C LYS A 255 20.73 3.31 0.87
N PRO A 256 21.09 4.45 1.48
CA PRO A 256 20.99 4.65 2.93
C PRO A 256 19.58 4.42 3.47
N TRP A 257 18.57 4.88 2.73
CA TRP A 257 17.15 4.68 3.05
C TRP A 257 16.73 3.20 3.19
N LYS A 258 17.47 2.26 2.57
CA LYS A 258 17.17 0.82 2.64
C LYS A 258 17.91 0.14 3.79
N PHE A 259 19.21 0.41 3.93
CA PHE A 259 20.08 -0.34 4.83
C PHE A 259 20.33 0.33 6.18
N LYS A 260 20.20 1.65 6.27
CA LYS A 260 20.45 2.42 7.51
C LYS A 260 19.17 3.02 8.07
N GLU A 261 18.37 3.61 7.19
CA GLU A 261 17.20 4.40 7.55
C GLU A 261 15.91 3.74 7.05
N GLY A 262 15.78 2.41 7.14
CA GLY A 262 14.62 1.65 6.67
C GLY A 262 13.28 2.16 7.22
N TYR A 263 13.30 2.78 8.40
CA TYR A 263 12.15 3.44 9.02
C TYR A 263 11.60 4.66 8.26
N ILE A 264 12.32 5.16 7.25
CA ILE A 264 11.88 6.30 6.43
C ILE A 264 10.59 6.00 5.68
N VAL A 265 10.31 4.71 5.42
CA VAL A 265 9.05 4.24 4.85
C VAL A 265 7.85 4.69 5.71
N SER A 266 7.94 4.51 7.03
CA SER A 266 6.85 4.84 7.96
C SER A 266 6.64 6.35 8.07
N ILE A 267 7.74 7.12 8.06
CA ILE A 267 7.70 8.59 8.02
C ILE A 267 7.01 9.06 6.72
N LEU A 268 7.38 8.51 5.56
CA LEU A 268 6.76 8.87 4.28
C LEU A 268 5.28 8.47 4.22
N ARG A 269 4.95 7.27 4.73
CA ARG A 269 3.56 6.81 4.82
C ARG A 269 2.72 7.74 5.70
N TRP A 270 3.27 8.18 6.83
CA TRP A 270 2.63 9.17 7.70
C TRP A 270 2.38 10.49 6.96
N ILE A 271 3.45 11.10 6.40
CA ILE A 271 3.39 12.40 5.71
C ILE A 271 2.36 12.38 4.58
N ILE A 272 2.43 11.36 3.71
CA ILE A 272 1.51 11.26 2.58
C ILE A 272 0.07 11.05 3.05
N GLY A 273 -0.13 10.29 4.13
CA GLY A 273 -1.44 10.09 4.73
C GLY A 273 -2.06 11.34 5.34
N GLN A 274 -1.30 12.43 5.54
CA GLN A 274 -1.85 13.69 6.05
C GLN A 274 -2.43 14.60 4.96
N TYR A 275 -2.14 14.34 3.69
CA TYR A 275 -2.58 15.23 2.61
C TYR A 275 -4.08 15.11 2.35
N GLN A 276 -4.78 16.23 2.39
CA GLN A 276 -6.20 16.33 2.06
C GLN A 276 -6.40 17.06 0.73
N ALA A 277 -7.55 16.86 0.07
CA ALA A 277 -7.85 17.53 -1.20
C ALA A 277 -7.88 19.07 -1.09
N THR A 278 -8.11 19.61 0.11
CA THR A 278 -8.05 21.05 0.40
C THR A 278 -6.63 21.63 0.35
N ASP A 279 -5.62 20.78 0.54
CA ASP A 279 -4.23 21.19 0.74
C ASP A 279 -3.44 21.22 -0.58
N LEU A 280 -4.12 21.47 -1.71
CA LEU A 280 -3.54 21.36 -3.05
C LEU A 280 -2.23 22.15 -3.22
N SER A 281 -2.19 23.41 -2.78
CA SER A 281 -0.99 24.25 -2.90
C SER A 281 0.20 23.67 -2.13
N MET A 282 -0.04 23.11 -0.96
CA MET A 282 0.97 22.44 -0.15
C MET A 282 1.47 21.17 -0.83
N ILE A 283 0.56 20.32 -1.33
CA ILE A 283 0.92 19.09 -2.04
C ILE A 283 1.79 19.42 -3.25
N GLU A 284 1.41 20.41 -4.06
CA GLU A 284 2.19 20.80 -5.24
C GLU A 284 3.59 21.33 -4.89
N ARG A 285 3.74 22.02 -3.76
CA ARG A 285 5.02 22.51 -3.25
C ARG A 285 5.91 21.38 -2.74
N HIS A 286 5.33 20.40 -2.07
CA HIS A 286 6.05 19.24 -1.53
C HIS A 286 6.31 18.16 -2.58
N PHE A 287 5.57 18.17 -3.70
CA PHE A 287 5.63 17.14 -4.75
C PHE A 287 7.07 16.84 -5.23
N PRO A 288 7.92 17.84 -5.55
CA PRO A 288 9.29 17.57 -6.00
C PRO A 288 10.19 16.90 -4.95
N LEU A 289 9.86 17.01 -3.66
CA LEU A 289 10.59 16.37 -2.56
C LEU A 289 10.16 14.91 -2.36
N LEU A 290 8.92 14.57 -2.72
CA LEU A 290 8.34 13.23 -2.57
C LEU A 290 8.63 12.32 -3.76
N VAL A 291 8.58 12.86 -4.99
CA VAL A 291 8.72 12.09 -6.25
C VAL A 291 10.01 11.26 -6.30
N PRO A 292 11.21 11.79 -5.96
CA PRO A 292 12.44 11.00 -5.99
C PRO A 292 12.39 9.78 -5.05
N ALA A 293 11.83 9.94 -3.85
CA ALA A 293 11.71 8.86 -2.88
C ALA A 293 10.74 7.78 -3.37
N ILE A 294 9.57 8.18 -3.88
CA ILE A 294 8.56 7.26 -4.41
C ILE A 294 9.12 6.48 -5.61
N LEU A 295 9.79 7.14 -6.56
CA LEU A 295 10.42 6.46 -7.70
C LEU A 295 11.54 5.53 -7.25
N SER A 296 12.36 5.92 -6.26
CA SER A 296 13.41 5.06 -5.72
C SER A 296 12.85 3.75 -5.15
N PHE A 297 11.67 3.79 -4.52
CA PHE A 297 10.99 2.58 -4.06
C PHE A 297 10.44 1.73 -5.21
N ILE A 298 9.79 2.34 -6.21
CA ILE A 298 9.22 1.63 -7.37
C ILE A 298 10.34 0.98 -8.21
N ASP A 299 11.49 1.63 -8.33
CA ASP A 299 12.63 1.17 -9.11
C ASP A 299 13.52 0.16 -8.34
N ASP A 300 13.32 -0.06 -7.04
CA ASP A 300 14.15 -0.99 -6.26
C ASP A 300 13.95 -2.45 -6.70
N GLU A 301 14.95 -3.30 -6.50
CA GLU A 301 14.89 -4.72 -6.86
C GLU A 301 13.97 -5.53 -5.95
N CYS A 302 13.79 -5.12 -4.68
CA CYS A 302 13.00 -5.87 -3.72
C CYS A 302 11.50 -5.55 -3.83
N LEU A 303 10.69 -6.60 -3.89
CA LEU A 303 9.24 -6.53 -4.09
C LEU A 303 8.51 -5.73 -3.00
N ALA A 304 8.95 -5.85 -1.74
CA ALA A 304 8.35 -5.12 -0.62
C ALA A 304 8.42 -3.60 -0.81
N PHE A 305 9.58 -3.10 -1.25
CA PHE A 305 9.77 -1.68 -1.53
C PHE A 305 9.01 -1.24 -2.78
N LYS A 306 8.97 -2.06 -3.85
CA LYS A 306 8.14 -1.77 -5.03
C LYS A 306 6.66 -1.61 -4.67
N ALA A 307 6.12 -2.55 -3.89
CA ALA A 307 4.73 -2.54 -3.42
C ALA A 307 4.42 -1.29 -2.60
N VAL A 308 5.30 -0.92 -1.67
CA VAL A 308 5.15 0.32 -0.90
C VAL A 308 5.27 1.56 -1.77
N GLY A 309 6.19 1.61 -2.73
CA GLY A 309 6.28 2.70 -3.70
C GLY A 309 4.97 2.91 -4.47
N CYS A 310 4.36 1.81 -4.93
CA CYS A 310 3.06 1.83 -5.60
C CYS A 310 1.94 2.35 -4.67
N SER A 311 1.91 1.87 -3.42
CA SER A 311 0.93 2.31 -2.41
C SER A 311 1.08 3.80 -2.05
N LEU A 312 2.31 4.27 -1.82
CA LEU A 312 2.61 5.67 -1.52
C LEU A 312 2.22 6.58 -2.69
N LEU A 313 2.47 6.15 -3.93
CA LEU A 313 2.05 6.87 -5.12
C LEU A 313 0.53 6.99 -5.19
N GLY A 314 -0.21 5.88 -5.03
CA GLY A 314 -1.67 5.91 -5.02
C GLY A 314 -2.25 6.84 -3.95
N ASN A 315 -1.69 6.79 -2.73
CA ASN A 315 -2.12 7.65 -1.63
C ASN A 315 -1.82 9.13 -1.86
N LEU A 316 -0.68 9.46 -2.50
CA LEU A 316 -0.34 10.84 -2.87
C LEU A 316 -1.25 11.37 -3.99
N LEU A 317 -1.62 10.51 -4.94
CA LEU A 317 -2.42 10.89 -6.11
C LEU A 317 -3.91 11.00 -5.80
N SER A 318 -4.42 10.30 -4.79
CA SER A 318 -5.83 10.36 -4.38
C SER A 318 -6.34 11.80 -4.09
N PRO A 319 -5.70 12.60 -3.20
CA PRO A 319 -6.13 13.99 -2.97
C PRO A 319 -5.96 14.87 -4.21
N LEU A 320 -4.95 14.61 -5.06
CA LEU A 320 -4.75 15.33 -6.33
C LEU A 320 -5.83 15.01 -7.37
N GLU A 321 -6.31 13.77 -7.41
CA GLU A 321 -7.43 13.34 -8.24
C GLU A 321 -8.72 14.08 -7.84
N GLN A 322 -9.02 14.09 -6.54
CA GLN A 322 -10.19 14.77 -5.96
C GLN A 322 -10.14 16.29 -6.20
N ALA A 323 -8.97 16.91 -6.00
CA ALA A 323 -8.74 18.33 -6.24
C ALA A 323 -8.62 18.69 -7.75
N LYS A 324 -8.64 17.70 -8.64
CA LYS A 324 -8.51 17.86 -10.10
C LYS A 324 -7.22 18.59 -10.53
N SER A 325 -6.10 18.31 -9.86
CA SER A 325 -4.81 18.93 -10.17
C SER A 325 -4.30 18.58 -11.56
N ASP A 326 -3.66 19.53 -12.24
CA ASP A 326 -2.99 19.33 -13.53
C ASP A 326 -1.48 19.04 -13.38
N ILE A 327 -0.99 18.83 -12.16
CA ILE A 327 0.45 18.72 -11.85
C ILE A 327 1.16 17.66 -12.69
N LEU A 328 0.54 16.49 -12.92
CA LEU A 328 1.11 15.42 -13.73
C LEU A 328 1.30 15.84 -15.20
N ARG A 329 0.38 16.65 -15.74
CA ARG A 329 0.48 17.23 -17.09
C ARG A 329 1.61 18.24 -17.17
N ARG A 330 1.69 19.14 -16.19
CA ARG A 330 2.67 20.24 -16.16
C ARG A 330 4.10 19.76 -15.96
N THR A 331 4.28 18.67 -15.22
CA THR A 331 5.59 18.09 -14.89
C THR A 331 6.03 16.97 -15.84
N ASN A 332 5.13 16.48 -16.70
CA ASN A 332 5.31 15.31 -17.57
C ASN A 332 5.69 14.03 -16.81
N LEU A 333 5.34 13.96 -15.51
CA LEU A 333 5.62 12.80 -14.67
C LEU A 333 4.65 11.65 -14.88
N ASP A 334 3.52 11.90 -15.56
CA ASP A 334 2.59 10.85 -15.98
C ASP A 334 3.27 9.71 -16.73
N SER A 335 4.09 10.04 -17.73
CA SER A 335 4.85 9.04 -18.49
C SER A 335 5.93 8.36 -17.64
N VAL A 336 6.60 9.10 -16.75
CA VAL A 336 7.64 8.54 -15.87
C VAL A 336 7.04 7.51 -14.92
N PHE A 337 5.92 7.83 -14.27
CA PHE A 337 5.23 6.89 -13.39
C PHE A 337 4.66 5.70 -14.15
N GLN A 338 4.04 5.92 -15.31
CA GLN A 338 3.53 4.80 -16.11
C GLN A 338 4.65 3.86 -16.55
N ASP A 339 5.82 4.37 -16.95
CA ASP A 339 6.94 3.53 -17.38
C ASP A 339 7.53 2.75 -16.19
N ALA A 340 7.72 3.40 -15.03
CA ALA A 340 8.20 2.75 -13.81
C ALA A 340 7.23 1.65 -13.32
N LEU A 341 5.92 1.94 -13.32
CA LEU A 341 4.88 0.97 -12.94
C LEU A 341 4.74 -0.15 -13.97
N SER A 342 4.91 0.14 -15.27
CA SER A 342 4.86 -0.89 -16.32
C SER A 342 5.91 -1.97 -16.10
N ASN A 343 7.10 -1.61 -15.59
CA ASN A 343 8.12 -2.58 -15.21
C ASN A 343 7.67 -3.48 -14.05
N CYS A 344 6.89 -2.94 -13.10
CA CYS A 344 6.32 -3.73 -12.00
C CYS A 344 5.27 -4.72 -12.49
N LEU A 345 4.53 -4.39 -13.56
CA LEU A 345 3.51 -5.27 -14.14
C LEU A 345 4.10 -6.50 -14.87
N LEU A 346 5.42 -6.54 -15.08
CA LEU A 346 6.13 -7.66 -15.72
C LEU A 346 6.63 -8.71 -14.72
N PHE A 347 6.39 -8.53 -13.42
CA PHE A 347 6.73 -9.51 -12.38
C PHE A 347 5.70 -10.65 -12.36
N ILE A 348 5.78 -11.51 -13.37
CA ILE A 348 4.90 -12.67 -13.57
C ILE A 348 5.73 -13.98 -13.61
N PRO A 349 5.11 -15.15 -13.40
CA PRO A 349 5.73 -16.45 -13.63
C PRO A 349 6.21 -16.59 -15.09
N THR A 350 7.26 -17.37 -15.38
CA THR A 350 8.00 -18.31 -14.50
C THR A 350 9.14 -17.68 -13.68
N ILE A 351 9.45 -16.41 -13.90
CA ILE A 351 10.58 -15.72 -13.27
C ILE A 351 10.30 -15.38 -11.81
N THR A 352 9.06 -14.98 -11.51
CA THR A 352 8.60 -14.65 -10.15
C THR A 352 7.57 -15.68 -9.69
N PRO A 353 7.66 -16.22 -8.45
CA PRO A 353 6.64 -17.11 -7.91
C PRO A 353 5.25 -16.46 -7.88
N GLU A 354 4.20 -17.28 -8.01
CA GLU A 354 2.82 -16.77 -8.11
C GLU A 354 2.41 -15.87 -6.93
N ASN A 355 2.70 -16.27 -5.68
CA ASN A 355 2.35 -15.49 -4.50
C ASN A 355 3.02 -14.11 -4.48
N GLU A 356 4.28 -14.06 -4.90
CA GLU A 356 5.07 -12.82 -5.00
C GLU A 356 4.57 -11.91 -6.13
N SER A 357 4.23 -12.50 -7.29
CA SER A 357 3.58 -11.80 -8.39
C SER A 357 2.26 -11.19 -7.97
N VAL A 358 1.38 -11.99 -7.35
CA VAL A 358 0.07 -11.53 -6.86
C VAL A 358 0.24 -10.42 -5.82
N TYR A 359 1.19 -10.56 -4.89
CA TYR A 359 1.50 -9.53 -3.91
C TYR A 359 1.83 -8.19 -4.58
N LEU A 360 2.80 -8.13 -5.48
CA LEU A 360 3.19 -6.87 -6.12
C LEU A 360 2.10 -6.30 -7.03
N LEU A 361 1.46 -7.14 -7.85
CA LEU A 361 0.47 -6.70 -8.83
C LEU A 361 -0.78 -6.12 -8.17
N ASN A 362 -1.16 -6.58 -6.97
CA ASN A 362 -2.23 -5.99 -6.17
C ASN A 362 -1.97 -4.52 -5.80
N PHE A 363 -0.71 -4.07 -5.75
CA PHE A 363 -0.37 -2.67 -5.54
C PHE A 363 -0.09 -1.92 -6.85
N ALA A 364 0.56 -2.57 -7.82
CA ALA A 364 0.98 -1.94 -9.06
C ALA A 364 -0.19 -1.54 -9.98
N TYR A 365 -1.21 -2.40 -10.11
CA TYR A 365 -2.38 -2.09 -10.94
C TYR A 365 -3.20 -0.90 -10.41
N PRO A 366 -3.61 -0.86 -9.12
CA PRO A 366 -4.29 0.33 -8.59
C PRO A 366 -3.46 1.61 -8.73
N ALA A 367 -2.14 1.53 -8.56
CA ALA A 367 -1.26 2.68 -8.71
C ALA A 367 -1.25 3.21 -10.15
N ILE A 368 -1.16 2.35 -11.18
CA ILE A 368 -1.14 2.80 -12.57
C ILE A 368 -2.50 3.36 -13.02
N PHE A 369 -3.60 2.77 -12.55
CA PHE A 369 -4.94 3.32 -12.78
C PHE A 369 -5.11 4.66 -12.07
N SER A 370 -4.58 4.83 -10.86
CA SER A 370 -4.57 6.11 -10.16
C SER A 370 -3.81 7.19 -10.94
N VAL A 371 -2.62 6.88 -11.49
CA VAL A 371 -1.88 7.81 -12.36
C VAL A 371 -2.72 8.25 -13.56
N ILE A 372 -3.40 7.32 -14.23
CA ILE A 372 -4.26 7.64 -15.38
C ILE A 372 -5.46 8.49 -14.94
N ARG A 373 -6.12 8.13 -13.84
CA ARG A 373 -7.28 8.86 -13.32
C ARG A 373 -6.91 10.29 -12.93
N THR A 374 -5.85 10.49 -12.16
CA THR A 374 -5.35 11.82 -11.79
C THR A 374 -4.90 12.63 -13.01
N ARG A 375 -4.29 11.99 -14.02
CA ARG A 375 -3.85 12.68 -15.24
C ARG A 375 -5.01 13.20 -16.09
N PHE A 376 -6.15 12.49 -16.07
CA PHE A 376 -7.33 12.75 -16.88
C PHE A 376 -8.59 13.05 -16.06
N SER A 377 -8.46 13.61 -14.84
CA SER A 377 -9.58 13.89 -13.93
C SER A 377 -10.70 14.75 -14.55
N SER A 378 -10.35 15.62 -15.49
CA SER A 378 -11.33 16.43 -16.24
C SER A 378 -12.31 15.55 -17.02
N VAL A 379 -11.84 14.47 -17.65
CA VAL A 379 -12.66 13.57 -18.47
C VAL A 379 -13.55 12.69 -17.58
N THR A 380 -13.03 12.20 -16.45
CA THR A 380 -13.77 11.34 -15.51
C THR A 380 -14.97 12.07 -14.91
N THR A 381 -14.85 13.37 -14.60
CA THR A 381 -15.91 14.13 -13.93
C THR A 381 -16.98 14.72 -14.86
N HIS A 382 -16.64 15.01 -16.13
CA HIS A 382 -17.64 15.41 -17.13
C HIS A 382 -18.71 14.35 -17.41
N ARG A 383 -18.45 13.09 -17.04
CA ARG A 383 -19.39 11.98 -17.23
C ARG A 383 -20.33 11.74 -16.04
N ALA A 384 -19.96 12.20 -14.83
CA ALA A 384 -20.75 12.00 -13.61
C ALA A 384 -21.72 13.16 -13.33
N ASP A 385 -21.34 14.41 -13.65
CA ASP A 385 -22.18 15.60 -13.45
C ASP A 385 -22.65 16.17 -14.79
N THR A 386 -23.92 15.95 -15.14
CA THR A 386 -24.58 16.59 -16.29
C THR A 386 -24.99 18.06 -16.03
N GLY A 387 -24.62 18.65 -14.89
CA GLY A 387 -25.19 19.94 -14.44
C GLY A 387 -24.23 21.02 -13.91
N GLY A 388 -22.92 20.77 -13.76
CA GLY A 388 -21.99 21.72 -13.12
C GLY A 388 -21.12 22.49 -14.11
N GLN A 389 -21.34 23.81 -14.26
CA GLN A 389 -20.37 24.70 -14.90
C GLN A 389 -19.15 24.95 -13.99
N LEU A 390 -17.93 24.70 -14.48
CA LEU A 390 -16.79 25.62 -14.33
C LEU A 390 -15.71 25.34 -15.42
N PRO A 391 -14.92 26.35 -15.81
CA PRO A 391 -14.33 26.47 -17.16
C PRO A 391 -12.84 26.08 -17.24
N SER A 392 -12.37 25.73 -18.45
CA SER A 392 -11.09 26.20 -19.04
C SER A 392 -10.68 25.44 -20.31
N LYS A 393 -11.11 24.18 -20.50
CA LYS A 393 -10.70 23.37 -21.65
C LYS A 393 -11.69 23.48 -22.81
N THR A 394 -11.15 23.66 -24.01
CA THR A 394 -11.95 23.65 -25.25
C THR A 394 -12.51 22.24 -25.46
N LYS A 395 -13.72 22.09 -26.02
CA LYS A 395 -14.32 20.76 -26.30
C LYS A 395 -13.34 19.82 -27.05
N ALA A 396 -12.54 20.36 -27.96
CA ALA A 396 -11.52 19.61 -28.69
C ALA A 396 -10.36 19.09 -27.81
N GLU A 397 -10.00 19.80 -26.74
CA GLU A 397 -8.94 19.36 -25.82
C GLU A 397 -9.43 18.25 -24.89
N VAL A 398 -10.70 18.31 -24.46
CA VAL A 398 -11.34 17.25 -23.67
C VAL A 398 -11.44 15.96 -24.48
N GLU A 399 -11.84 16.07 -25.75
CA GLU A 399 -11.88 14.93 -26.67
C GLU A 399 -10.49 14.32 -26.88
N LYS A 400 -9.46 15.16 -27.09
CA LYS A 400 -8.08 14.69 -27.19
C LYS A 400 -7.59 14.01 -25.90
N ASP A 401 -7.90 14.58 -24.74
CA ASP A 401 -7.57 13.98 -23.44
C ASP A 401 -8.30 12.63 -23.24
N ALA A 402 -9.55 12.50 -23.70
CA ALA A 402 -10.30 11.25 -23.66
C ALA A 402 -9.67 10.17 -24.56
N GLN A 403 -9.23 10.54 -25.76
CA GLN A 403 -8.52 9.64 -26.68
C GLN A 403 -7.18 9.18 -26.09
N LEU A 404 -6.40 10.10 -25.49
CA LEU A 404 -5.14 9.75 -24.84
C LEU A 404 -5.35 8.83 -23.64
N ARG A 405 -6.39 9.07 -22.84
CA ARG A 405 -6.80 8.18 -21.75
C ARG A 405 -7.10 6.77 -22.26
N ALA A 406 -7.94 6.67 -23.30
CA ALA A 406 -8.28 5.38 -23.90
C ALA A 406 -7.03 4.65 -24.40
N ILE A 407 -6.12 5.34 -25.09
CA ILE A 407 -4.84 4.78 -25.56
C ILE A 407 -4.01 4.25 -24.38
N SER A 408 -3.90 4.99 -23.28
CA SER A 408 -3.16 4.56 -22.09
C SER A 408 -3.76 3.30 -21.46
N ILE A 409 -5.08 3.22 -21.29
CA ILE A 409 -5.75 2.04 -20.72
C ILE A 409 -5.64 0.86 -21.68
N SER A 410 -5.88 1.07 -22.98
CA SER A 410 -5.69 0.06 -24.03
C SER A 410 -4.27 -0.50 -24.07
N ARG A 411 -3.25 0.30 -23.73
CA ARG A 411 -1.87 -0.19 -23.61
C ARG A 411 -1.75 -1.18 -22.45
N ILE A 412 -2.30 -0.85 -21.28
CA ILE A 412 -2.30 -1.71 -20.09
C ILE A 412 -3.07 -3.01 -20.37
N LEU A 413 -4.29 -2.89 -20.85
CA LEU A 413 -5.16 -4.01 -21.18
C LEU A 413 -4.46 -5.01 -22.12
N ARG A 414 -3.83 -4.54 -23.21
CA ARG A 414 -3.18 -5.44 -24.16
C ARG A 414 -1.83 -5.99 -23.68
N HIS A 415 -0.93 -5.12 -23.24
CA HIS A 415 0.47 -5.50 -23.02
C HIS A 415 0.74 -6.04 -21.62
N HIS A 416 -0.07 -5.69 -20.64
CA HIS A 416 0.18 -6.05 -19.24
C HIS A 416 -0.89 -6.97 -18.65
N ILE A 417 -2.14 -6.88 -19.09
CA ILE A 417 -3.21 -7.76 -18.60
C ILE A 417 -3.37 -8.98 -19.50
N MET A 418 -3.81 -8.78 -20.75
CA MET A 418 -4.09 -9.88 -21.69
C MET A 418 -2.82 -10.65 -22.05
N SER A 419 -1.71 -9.96 -22.35
CA SER A 419 -0.45 -10.63 -22.65
C SER A 419 0.04 -11.49 -21.47
N SER A 420 -0.09 -10.99 -20.24
CA SER A 420 0.31 -11.74 -19.04
C SER A 420 -0.63 -12.92 -18.78
N TYR A 421 -1.93 -12.74 -19.01
CA TYR A 421 -2.91 -13.82 -18.89
C TYR A 421 -2.62 -14.94 -19.88
N LEU A 422 -2.39 -14.61 -21.15
CA LEU A 422 -2.05 -15.57 -22.20
C LEU A 422 -0.67 -16.21 -22.03
N HIS A 423 0.24 -15.58 -21.28
CA HIS A 423 1.53 -16.15 -20.94
C HIS A 423 1.43 -17.16 -19.80
N THR A 424 0.64 -16.83 -18.77
CA THR A 424 0.55 -17.60 -17.52
C THR A 424 -0.56 -18.65 -17.54
N SER A 425 -1.55 -18.45 -18.40
CA SER A 425 -2.68 -19.34 -18.64
C SER A 425 -2.72 -19.68 -20.12
N SER A 426 -3.05 -20.93 -20.45
CA SER A 426 -3.25 -21.38 -21.82
C SER A 426 -4.74 -21.58 -22.08
N PRO A 427 -5.49 -20.53 -22.46
CA PRO A 427 -6.89 -20.66 -22.87
C PRO A 427 -7.03 -21.27 -24.28
N ARG A 428 -5.92 -21.48 -24.99
CA ARG A 428 -5.88 -22.29 -26.21
C ARG A 428 -5.29 -23.66 -25.86
N PRO A 429 -5.95 -24.76 -26.23
CA PRO A 429 -5.38 -26.09 -26.09
C PRO A 429 -4.07 -26.17 -26.89
N ALA A 430 -3.03 -26.82 -26.35
CA ALA A 430 -1.81 -27.09 -27.11
C ALA A 430 -2.13 -28.09 -28.24
N GLU A 431 -1.27 -28.22 -29.26
CA GLU A 431 -1.49 -29.18 -30.36
C GLU A 431 -1.71 -30.63 -29.84
N ASP A 432 -1.22 -30.93 -28.63
CA ASP A 432 -1.28 -32.26 -27.99
C ASP A 432 -2.34 -32.40 -26.87
N THR A 433 -2.97 -31.31 -26.42
CA THR A 433 -3.99 -31.37 -25.35
C THR A 433 -5.23 -30.60 -25.75
N SER A 434 -6.42 -31.20 -25.61
CA SER A 434 -7.70 -30.54 -25.93
C SER A 434 -8.24 -29.65 -24.79
N ILE A 435 -7.47 -29.43 -23.73
CA ILE A 435 -7.92 -28.81 -22.47
C ILE A 435 -7.09 -27.56 -22.17
N SER A 436 -7.78 -26.50 -21.78
CA SER A 436 -7.17 -25.24 -21.32
C SER A 436 -6.49 -25.42 -19.95
N SER A 437 -5.31 -24.82 -19.78
CA SER A 437 -4.49 -24.99 -18.57
C SER A 437 -4.32 -23.68 -17.81
N TYR A 438 -4.53 -23.73 -16.50
CA TYR A 438 -4.47 -22.59 -15.58
C TYR A 438 -3.56 -22.94 -14.39
N PRO A 439 -2.23 -22.98 -14.60
CA PRO A 439 -1.29 -23.37 -13.56
C PRO A 439 -1.20 -22.36 -12.40
N HIS A 440 -1.63 -21.11 -12.63
CA HIS A 440 -1.55 -20.01 -11.68
C HIS A 440 -2.92 -19.36 -11.44
N PRO A 441 -3.86 -20.06 -10.79
CA PRO A 441 -5.25 -19.61 -10.65
C PRO A 441 -5.39 -18.31 -9.85
N LEU A 442 -4.54 -18.03 -8.85
CA LEU A 442 -4.58 -16.79 -8.07
C LEU A 442 -4.23 -15.60 -8.96
N LEU A 443 -3.17 -15.76 -9.76
CA LEU A 443 -2.74 -14.73 -10.70
C LEU A 443 -3.76 -14.52 -11.82
N SER A 444 -4.28 -15.59 -12.42
CA SER A 444 -5.32 -15.51 -13.45
C SER A 444 -6.55 -14.75 -12.93
N THR A 445 -6.95 -15.01 -11.69
CA THR A 445 -8.07 -14.32 -11.03
C THR A 445 -7.79 -12.83 -10.89
N LEU A 446 -6.59 -12.47 -10.38
CA LEU A 446 -6.19 -11.07 -10.29
C LEU A 446 -6.22 -10.39 -11.66
N LEU A 447 -5.66 -11.00 -12.69
CA LEU A 447 -5.61 -10.43 -14.03
C LEU A 447 -7.01 -10.23 -14.64
N LEU A 448 -7.96 -11.15 -14.44
CA LEU A 448 -9.34 -10.96 -14.89
C LEU A 448 -10.07 -9.85 -14.11
N LYS A 449 -9.76 -9.67 -12.82
CA LYS A 449 -10.28 -8.54 -12.04
C LYS A 449 -9.78 -7.20 -12.61
N GLN A 450 -8.49 -7.12 -12.96
CA GLN A 450 -7.91 -5.92 -13.59
C GLN A 450 -8.42 -5.71 -15.02
N LEU A 451 -8.72 -6.80 -15.74
CA LEU A 451 -9.38 -6.73 -17.04
C LEU A 451 -10.77 -6.10 -16.93
N THR A 452 -11.54 -6.51 -15.93
CA THR A 452 -12.87 -5.95 -15.64
C THR A 452 -12.78 -4.44 -15.40
N GLU A 453 -11.88 -4.00 -14.52
CA GLU A 453 -11.64 -2.56 -14.27
C GLU A 453 -11.23 -1.80 -15.54
N SER A 454 -10.43 -2.43 -16.40
CA SER A 454 -10.01 -1.84 -17.68
C SER A 454 -11.16 -1.70 -18.69
N ILE A 455 -12.06 -2.69 -18.75
CA ILE A 455 -13.22 -2.68 -19.63
C ILE A 455 -14.20 -1.61 -19.16
N ASP A 456 -14.48 -1.53 -17.86
CA ASP A 456 -15.33 -0.48 -17.29
C ASP A 456 -14.74 0.91 -17.54
N ALA A 457 -13.41 1.05 -17.47
CA ALA A 457 -12.75 2.33 -17.71
C ALA A 457 -12.64 2.72 -19.21
N LEU A 458 -12.73 1.76 -20.13
CA LEU A 458 -12.75 1.97 -21.59
C LEU A 458 -14.17 2.13 -22.15
N GLU A 459 -15.17 1.58 -21.49
CA GLU A 459 -16.57 1.57 -21.93
C GLU A 459 -16.69 1.00 -23.36
N ILE A 460 -17.39 1.69 -24.26
CA ILE A 460 -17.62 1.27 -25.65
C ILE A 460 -16.32 1.04 -26.46
N GLU A 461 -15.22 1.69 -26.07
CA GLU A 461 -13.92 1.52 -26.73
C GLU A 461 -13.35 0.11 -26.51
N ALA A 462 -13.80 -0.60 -25.47
CA ALA A 462 -13.43 -1.99 -25.21
C ALA A 462 -13.93 -2.95 -26.31
N THR A 463 -14.93 -2.55 -27.11
CA THR A 463 -15.46 -3.36 -28.23
C THR A 463 -14.39 -3.76 -29.25
N LYS A 464 -13.29 -2.99 -29.34
CA LYS A 464 -12.13 -3.26 -30.21
C LYS A 464 -11.37 -4.54 -29.83
N TYR A 465 -11.52 -5.00 -28.59
CA TYR A 465 -10.76 -6.11 -28.02
C TYR A 465 -11.59 -7.37 -27.81
N LEU A 466 -12.89 -7.37 -28.18
CA LEU A 466 -13.79 -8.52 -27.99
C LEU A 466 -13.26 -9.81 -28.62
N GLN A 467 -12.56 -9.71 -29.75
CA GLN A 467 -11.99 -10.88 -30.43
C GLN A 467 -10.98 -11.65 -29.57
N ASP A 468 -10.31 -10.97 -28.66
CA ASP A 468 -9.34 -11.59 -27.77
C ASP A 468 -9.94 -11.83 -26.37
N ILE A 469 -10.80 -10.92 -25.90
CA ILE A 469 -11.44 -11.01 -24.57
C ILE A 469 -12.43 -12.18 -24.51
N ILE A 470 -13.33 -12.30 -25.49
CA ILE A 470 -14.40 -13.31 -25.45
C ILE A 470 -13.83 -14.73 -25.41
N PRO A 471 -12.91 -15.15 -26.31
CA PRO A 471 -12.36 -16.51 -26.26
C PRO A 471 -11.60 -16.81 -24.97
N MET A 472 -10.92 -15.80 -24.40
CA MET A 472 -10.20 -15.94 -23.14
C MET A 472 -11.16 -16.21 -21.97
N LEU A 473 -12.27 -15.48 -21.89
CA LEU A 473 -13.30 -15.70 -20.88
C LEU A 473 -14.06 -17.01 -21.12
N THR A 474 -14.40 -17.32 -22.37
CA THR A 474 -15.13 -18.55 -22.74
C THR A 474 -14.32 -19.75 -22.31
N SER A 475 -13.04 -19.81 -22.70
CA SER A 475 -12.13 -20.89 -22.31
C SER A 475 -11.99 -21.05 -20.79
N THR A 476 -12.09 -19.95 -20.04
CA THR A 476 -11.95 -20.00 -18.58
C THR A 476 -13.18 -20.63 -17.95
N LEU A 477 -14.38 -20.26 -18.43
CA LEU A 477 -15.64 -20.83 -17.97
C LEU A 477 -15.90 -22.26 -18.46
N THR A 478 -15.43 -22.63 -19.66
CA THR A 478 -15.62 -23.99 -20.20
C THR A 478 -14.62 -25.01 -19.66
N ASN A 479 -13.62 -24.60 -18.87
CA ASN A 479 -12.61 -25.51 -18.34
C ASN A 479 -13.24 -26.60 -17.46
N PRO A 480 -13.10 -27.90 -17.79
CA PRO A 480 -13.68 -29.00 -17.01
C PRO A 480 -13.14 -29.07 -15.57
N PHE A 481 -11.95 -28.52 -15.31
CA PHE A 481 -11.37 -28.47 -13.97
C PHE A 481 -11.60 -27.13 -13.26
N GLY A 482 -12.39 -26.23 -13.84
CA GLY A 482 -12.63 -24.90 -13.28
C GLY A 482 -13.23 -24.91 -11.86
N VAL A 483 -14.04 -25.92 -11.54
CA VAL A 483 -14.71 -26.07 -10.23
C VAL A 483 -13.70 -26.31 -9.09
N ALA A 484 -12.48 -26.74 -9.40
CA ALA A 484 -11.40 -26.86 -8.42
C ALA A 484 -11.01 -25.51 -7.79
N TYR A 485 -11.20 -24.40 -8.52
CA TYR A 485 -10.95 -23.05 -8.03
C TYR A 485 -12.03 -22.07 -8.53
N ILE A 486 -13.14 -22.03 -7.79
CA ILE A 486 -14.34 -21.25 -8.10
C ILE A 486 -14.12 -19.74 -8.21
N PRO A 487 -13.25 -19.09 -7.41
CA PRO A 487 -13.05 -17.64 -7.50
C PRO A 487 -12.59 -17.15 -8.89
N LEU A 488 -11.87 -17.99 -9.66
CA LEU A 488 -11.49 -17.68 -11.03
C LEU A 488 -12.72 -17.64 -11.96
N LEU A 489 -13.64 -18.60 -11.80
CA LEU A 489 -14.89 -18.67 -12.56
C LEU A 489 -15.81 -17.50 -12.24
N ILE A 490 -15.94 -17.15 -10.95
CA ILE A 490 -16.68 -15.96 -10.49
C ILE A 490 -16.13 -14.71 -11.18
N THR A 491 -14.82 -14.50 -11.11
CA THR A 491 -14.19 -13.30 -11.69
C THR A 491 -14.32 -13.27 -13.22
N ALA A 492 -14.25 -14.42 -13.89
CA ALA A 492 -14.50 -14.51 -15.32
C ALA A 492 -15.96 -14.17 -15.69
N ALA A 493 -16.93 -14.63 -14.88
CA ALA A 493 -18.34 -14.32 -15.06
C ALA A 493 -18.66 -12.84 -14.78
N GLU A 494 -18.06 -12.24 -13.75
CA GLU A 494 -18.14 -10.80 -13.48
C GLU A 494 -17.52 -9.98 -14.63
N CYS A 495 -16.40 -10.43 -15.17
CA CYS A 495 -15.78 -9.81 -16.35
C CYS A 495 -16.72 -9.88 -17.57
N TYR A 496 -17.42 -11.00 -17.79
CA TYR A 496 -18.45 -11.06 -18.81
C TYR A 496 -19.58 -10.07 -18.57
N GLN A 497 -19.99 -9.89 -17.32
CA GLN A 497 -21.02 -8.91 -16.99
C GLN A 497 -20.58 -7.50 -17.42
N SER A 498 -19.34 -7.12 -17.12
CA SER A 498 -18.76 -5.84 -17.56
C SER A 498 -18.70 -5.75 -19.10
N VAL A 499 -18.29 -6.82 -19.80
CA VAL A 499 -18.31 -6.87 -21.27
C VAL A 499 -19.73 -6.64 -21.80
N ILE A 500 -20.73 -7.33 -21.26
CA ILE A 500 -22.12 -7.21 -21.70
C ILE A 500 -22.61 -5.77 -21.51
N LEU A 501 -22.37 -5.17 -20.33
CA LEU A 501 -22.85 -3.83 -20.00
C LEU A 501 -22.17 -2.73 -20.85
N ASN A 502 -20.89 -2.87 -21.17
CA ASN A 502 -20.12 -1.83 -21.87
C ASN A 502 -20.05 -2.04 -23.40
N CYS A 503 -20.15 -3.28 -23.87
CA CYS A 503 -19.94 -3.66 -25.27
C CYS A 503 -21.20 -4.18 -25.98
N TRP A 504 -22.38 -4.02 -25.36
CA TRP A 504 -23.68 -4.44 -25.92
C TRP A 504 -23.89 -4.11 -27.41
N PRO A 505 -23.48 -2.94 -27.97
CA PRO A 505 -23.78 -2.60 -29.36
C PRO A 505 -23.09 -3.49 -30.40
N ARG A 506 -22.10 -4.29 -30.00
CA ARG A 506 -21.35 -5.20 -30.88
C ARG A 506 -21.35 -6.63 -30.37
N LEU A 507 -22.23 -6.96 -29.43
CA LEU A 507 -22.23 -8.23 -28.74
C LEU A 507 -22.97 -9.35 -29.48
N SER A 508 -23.92 -9.02 -30.37
CA SER A 508 -24.75 -10.01 -31.09
C SER A 508 -23.95 -11.08 -31.82
N ARG A 509 -22.79 -10.73 -32.38
CA ARG A 509 -21.84 -11.70 -32.99
C ARG A 509 -21.29 -12.72 -31.99
N TRP A 510 -21.07 -12.32 -30.75
CA TRP A 510 -20.39 -13.10 -29.71
C TRP A 510 -21.36 -13.82 -28.76
N ARG A 511 -22.67 -13.65 -28.95
CA ARG A 511 -23.70 -14.22 -28.06
C ARG A 511 -23.57 -15.74 -27.91
N GLY A 512 -23.27 -16.45 -29.00
CA GLY A 512 -23.10 -17.90 -28.99
C GLY A 512 -21.92 -18.35 -28.14
N ASP A 513 -20.76 -17.67 -28.26
CA ASP A 513 -19.57 -17.97 -27.45
C ASP A 513 -19.79 -17.67 -25.96
N ILE A 514 -20.54 -16.62 -25.64
CA ILE A 514 -20.90 -16.27 -24.26
C ILE A 514 -21.84 -17.33 -23.68
N LEU A 515 -22.91 -17.69 -24.40
CA LEU A 515 -23.84 -18.73 -23.99
C LEU A 515 -23.14 -20.09 -23.84
N ALA A 516 -22.22 -20.44 -24.73
CA ALA A 516 -21.42 -21.66 -24.63
C ALA A 516 -20.59 -21.68 -23.34
N GLY A 517 -19.91 -20.57 -23.01
CA GLY A 517 -19.16 -20.42 -21.76
C GLY A 517 -20.04 -20.58 -20.52
N VAL A 518 -21.16 -19.85 -20.48
CA VAL A 518 -22.10 -19.86 -19.34
C VAL A 518 -22.75 -21.23 -19.15
N CYS A 519 -23.23 -21.86 -20.23
CA CYS A 519 -23.86 -23.18 -20.17
C CYS A 519 -22.86 -24.26 -19.74
N ALA A 520 -21.65 -24.29 -20.32
CA ALA A 520 -20.65 -25.28 -19.94
C ALA A 520 -20.25 -25.15 -18.47
N CYS A 521 -20.04 -23.93 -17.98
CA CYS A 521 -19.73 -23.68 -16.56
C CYS A 521 -20.85 -24.17 -15.64
N TRP A 522 -22.11 -23.94 -16.01
CA TRP A 522 -23.26 -24.45 -15.27
C TRP A 522 -23.32 -25.97 -15.23
N LEU A 523 -23.06 -26.63 -16.36
CA LEU A 523 -23.03 -28.09 -16.44
C LEU A 523 -21.92 -28.68 -15.55
N HIS A 524 -20.72 -28.09 -15.58
CA HIS A 524 -19.62 -28.52 -14.71
C HIS A 524 -19.96 -28.39 -13.21
N LEU A 525 -20.74 -27.36 -12.83
CA LEU A 525 -21.24 -27.22 -11.46
C LEU A 525 -22.28 -28.29 -11.10
N CYS A 526 -23.12 -28.70 -12.05
CA CYS A 526 -24.05 -29.81 -11.84
C CYS A 526 -23.31 -31.15 -11.71
N ASP A 527 -22.33 -31.40 -12.59
CA ASP A 527 -21.52 -32.63 -12.57
C ASP A 527 -20.79 -32.80 -11.22
N ASP A 528 -20.17 -31.73 -10.70
CA ASP A 528 -19.45 -31.77 -9.43
C ASP A 528 -20.38 -31.97 -8.21
N GLU A 529 -21.64 -31.52 -8.29
CA GLU A 529 -22.66 -31.79 -7.24
C GLU A 529 -23.10 -33.26 -7.23
N GLU A 530 -23.19 -33.89 -8.41
CA GLU A 530 -23.50 -35.31 -8.53
C GLU A 530 -22.38 -36.20 -7.98
N ASP A 531 -21.12 -35.75 -8.04
CA ASP A 531 -19.94 -36.45 -7.53
C ASP A 531 -19.80 -36.46 -5.99
N GLY A 532 -20.66 -35.73 -5.27
CA GLY A 532 -20.90 -35.94 -3.83
C GLY A 532 -19.74 -35.59 -2.87
N LEU A 533 -18.80 -34.72 -3.27
CA LEU A 533 -17.73 -34.25 -2.39
C LEU A 533 -18.29 -33.38 -1.24
N SER A 534 -17.92 -33.68 0.00
CA SER A 534 -18.28 -32.86 1.16
C SER A 534 -17.66 -31.46 1.04
N LEU A 535 -18.50 -30.45 0.83
CA LEU A 535 -18.07 -29.06 0.66
C LEU A 535 -17.93 -28.36 2.02
N SER A 536 -16.93 -27.48 2.14
CA SER A 536 -16.90 -26.49 3.21
C SER A 536 -17.99 -25.44 2.98
N ASP A 537 -18.46 -24.79 4.05
CA ASP A 537 -19.49 -23.73 3.97
C ASP A 537 -19.08 -22.61 2.99
N GLU A 538 -17.81 -22.20 3.00
CA GLU A 538 -17.26 -21.17 2.09
C GLU A 538 -17.36 -21.57 0.60
N LYS A 539 -17.09 -22.84 0.27
CA LYS A 539 -17.23 -23.35 -1.11
C LYS A 539 -18.69 -23.40 -1.55
N LEU A 540 -19.61 -23.61 -0.62
CA LEU A 540 -21.04 -23.61 -0.91
C LEU A 540 -21.53 -22.19 -1.22
N GLU A 541 -21.10 -21.19 -0.44
CA GLU A 541 -21.39 -19.77 -0.70
C GLU A 541 -20.90 -19.35 -2.09
N ASP A 542 -19.63 -19.63 -2.42
CA ASP A 542 -19.04 -19.31 -3.73
C ASP A 542 -19.81 -19.96 -4.89
N ARG A 543 -20.27 -21.21 -4.73
CA ARG A 543 -21.10 -21.90 -5.75
C ARG A 543 -22.42 -21.21 -5.97
N THR A 544 -23.12 -20.89 -4.88
CA THR A 544 -24.40 -20.20 -4.96
C THR A 544 -24.25 -18.82 -5.60
N TYR A 545 -23.19 -18.10 -5.26
CA TYR A 545 -22.86 -16.80 -5.86
C TYR A 545 -22.56 -16.94 -7.35
N LEU A 546 -21.72 -17.90 -7.76
CA LEU A 546 -21.42 -18.17 -9.17
C LEU A 546 -22.71 -18.47 -9.96
N ARG A 547 -23.59 -19.35 -9.45
CA ARG A 547 -24.88 -19.65 -10.09
C ARG A 547 -25.73 -18.39 -10.30
N SER A 548 -25.80 -17.53 -9.29
CA SER A 548 -26.55 -16.27 -9.38
C SER A 548 -25.99 -15.34 -10.46
N ILE A 549 -24.65 -15.26 -10.61
CA ILE A 549 -24.03 -14.44 -11.65
C ILE A 549 -24.32 -15.04 -13.03
N LEU A 550 -24.17 -16.36 -13.21
CA LEU A 550 -24.45 -17.02 -14.50
C LEU A 550 -25.90 -16.78 -14.95
N GLN A 551 -26.87 -16.88 -14.04
CA GLN A 551 -28.26 -16.54 -14.30
C GLN A 551 -28.44 -15.06 -14.69
N ARG A 552 -27.76 -14.15 -13.96
CA ARG A 552 -27.77 -12.72 -14.27
C ARG A 552 -27.22 -12.44 -15.66
N LEU A 553 -26.16 -13.12 -16.10
CA LEU A 553 -25.60 -12.97 -17.45
C LEU A 553 -26.64 -13.33 -18.52
N VAL A 554 -27.35 -14.45 -18.36
CA VAL A 554 -28.43 -14.84 -19.28
C VAL A 554 -29.56 -13.81 -19.28
N SER A 555 -29.96 -13.30 -18.11
CA SER A 555 -30.99 -12.25 -18.05
C SER A 555 -30.56 -10.96 -18.74
N LEU A 556 -29.28 -10.55 -18.61
CA LEU A 556 -28.75 -9.36 -19.26
C LEU A 556 -28.73 -9.52 -20.78
N LEU A 557 -28.34 -10.70 -21.27
CA LEU A 557 -28.39 -11.02 -22.70
C LEU A 557 -29.82 -10.97 -23.25
N LYS A 558 -30.81 -11.50 -22.52
CA LYS A 558 -32.24 -11.40 -22.90
C LYS A 558 -32.69 -9.95 -23.04
N VAL A 559 -32.27 -9.07 -22.12
CA VAL A 559 -32.65 -7.65 -22.14
C VAL A 559 -32.05 -6.93 -23.36
N ILE A 560 -30.79 -7.20 -23.70
CA ILE A 560 -30.11 -6.53 -24.81
C ILE A 560 -30.68 -6.96 -26.17
N GLU A 561 -31.00 -8.25 -26.31
CA GLU A 561 -31.48 -8.84 -27.57
C GLU A 561 -33.00 -8.65 -27.75
N ALA A 562 -33.73 -8.15 -26.75
CA ALA A 562 -35.17 -7.87 -26.86
C ALA A 562 -35.51 -6.82 -27.95
N GLU A 563 -34.53 -6.03 -28.38
CA GLU A 563 -34.67 -5.05 -29.47
C GLU A 563 -34.25 -5.61 -30.85
N GLU A 564 -33.53 -6.74 -30.91
CA GLU A 564 -33.08 -7.36 -32.17
C GLU A 564 -34.11 -8.39 -32.69
N VAL A 565 -34.21 -8.53 -34.03
CA VAL A 565 -35.21 -9.37 -34.74
C VAL A 565 -34.92 -10.89 -34.59
N VAL A 566 -33.93 -11.27 -33.78
CA VAL A 566 -33.48 -12.65 -33.61
C VAL A 566 -34.21 -13.28 -32.41
N ASP A 567 -34.88 -14.41 -32.65
CA ASP A 567 -35.67 -15.11 -31.63
C ASP A 567 -34.77 -15.87 -30.64
N LEU A 568 -34.04 -15.12 -29.78
CA LEU A 568 -33.19 -15.64 -28.71
C LEU A 568 -33.96 -16.62 -27.81
N ASP A 569 -35.24 -16.38 -27.58
CA ASP A 569 -36.09 -17.24 -26.76
C ASP A 569 -36.25 -18.64 -27.36
N THR A 570 -36.35 -18.77 -28.69
CA THR A 570 -36.34 -20.10 -29.34
C THR A 570 -35.02 -20.81 -29.20
N GLU A 571 -33.90 -20.10 -29.28
CA GLU A 571 -32.56 -20.69 -29.12
C GLU A 571 -32.33 -21.18 -27.69
N LEU A 572 -32.69 -20.37 -26.68
CA LEU A 572 -32.62 -20.76 -25.28
C LEU A 572 -33.50 -21.98 -24.97
N LYS A 573 -34.72 -22.04 -25.53
CA LYS A 573 -35.58 -23.23 -25.42
C LYS A 573 -34.96 -24.46 -26.09
N SER A 574 -34.31 -24.28 -27.24
CA SER A 574 -33.64 -25.39 -27.93
C SER A 574 -32.48 -25.97 -27.11
N LEU A 575 -31.71 -25.12 -26.42
CA LEU A 575 -30.62 -25.53 -25.53
C LEU A 575 -31.15 -26.22 -24.27
N ALA A 576 -32.20 -25.69 -23.65
CA ALA A 576 -32.84 -26.31 -22.48
C ALA A 576 -33.45 -27.68 -22.83
N ASN A 577 -34.01 -27.84 -24.04
CA ASN A 577 -34.51 -29.14 -24.52
C ASN A 577 -33.37 -30.15 -24.79
N ALA A 578 -32.16 -29.68 -25.06
CA ALA A 578 -31.00 -30.53 -25.32
C ALA A 578 -30.39 -31.10 -24.03
N ASP A 579 -30.38 -30.33 -22.93
CA ASP A 579 -29.98 -30.79 -21.59
C ASP A 579 -30.89 -30.16 -20.52
N ALA A 580 -31.69 -31.01 -19.85
CA ALA A 580 -32.67 -30.59 -18.84
C ALA A 580 -32.03 -29.83 -17.66
N ARG A 581 -30.73 -30.04 -17.39
CA ARG A 581 -30.02 -29.34 -16.30
C ARG A 581 -29.89 -27.84 -16.56
N LEU A 582 -29.99 -27.42 -17.83
CA LEU A 582 -29.94 -26.01 -18.24
C LEU A 582 -31.29 -25.28 -18.06
N GLU A 583 -32.40 -25.98 -17.79
CA GLU A 583 -33.71 -25.34 -17.62
C GLU A 583 -33.69 -24.26 -16.53
N ASN A 584 -33.05 -24.57 -15.38
CA ASN A 584 -32.91 -23.65 -14.24
C ASN A 584 -32.00 -22.45 -14.51
N LEU A 585 -31.18 -22.49 -15.57
CA LEU A 585 -30.33 -21.38 -16.00
C LEU A 585 -31.04 -20.54 -17.08
N LEU A 586 -31.59 -21.20 -18.10
CA LEU A 586 -32.02 -20.54 -19.34
C LEU A 586 -33.49 -20.10 -19.32
N LEU A 587 -34.36 -20.84 -18.62
CA LEU A 587 -35.82 -20.60 -18.63
C LEU A 587 -36.33 -19.85 -17.41
N MET A 588 -35.44 -19.44 -16.49
CA MET A 588 -35.84 -18.53 -15.42
C MET A 588 -36.35 -17.21 -16.01
N SER A 589 -37.54 -16.81 -15.54
CA SER A 589 -38.11 -15.50 -15.81
C SER A 589 -37.31 -14.44 -15.03
N PRO A 590 -37.09 -13.24 -15.61
CA PRO A 590 -36.30 -12.18 -14.98
C PRO A 590 -36.91 -11.69 -13.65
#